data_AF-A0A959NAC8-F1
#
_entry.id   AF-A0A959NAC8-F1
#
_cell.length_a   1.000
_cell.length_b   1.000
_cell.length_c   1.000
_cell.angle_alpha   90.00
_cell.angle_beta   90.00
_cell.angle_gamma   90.00
#
_symmetry.space_group_name_H-M   'P 1'
#
loop_
_entity.id
_entity.type
_entity.pdbx_description
1 polymer ?
#
loop_
_entity_poly.entity_id
_entity_poly.type
_entity_poly.pdbx_seq_one_letter_code
_entity_poly.pdbx_strand_id
1 'polypeptide(L)' 'MIRTIPRIKAINKREQARITKLNSPQKIQKFLDSIPYNSNTIYRCPLRVLKDQKAHCFDGAVFAAAILTQIGYKPLILDL' A
#
# COMPACT_ATOMS: atom_id res chain seq x y z
N MET A 1 -1.79 -21.26 14.67
CA MET A 1 -3.03 -21.01 13.90
C MET A 1 -2.88 -19.67 13.16
N ILE A 2 -2.35 -19.69 11.94
CA ILE A 2 -2.13 -18.46 11.17
C ILE A 2 -3.49 -18.03 10.62
N ARG A 3 -4.13 -17.06 11.28
CA ARG A 3 -5.33 -16.37 10.78
C ARG A 3 -5.07 -16.00 9.32
N THR A 4 -5.88 -16.54 8.41
CA THR A 4 -5.83 -16.25 6.99
C THR A 4 -5.83 -14.75 6.77
N ILE A 5 -4.71 -14.24 6.27
CA ILE A 5 -4.52 -12.82 6.03
C ILE A 5 -5.51 -12.39 4.94
N PRO A 6 -6.34 -11.35 5.14
CA PRO A 6 -7.33 -10.95 4.16
C PRO A 6 -6.64 -10.49 2.89
N ARG A 7 -6.76 -11.31 1.84
CA ARG A 7 -6.39 -10.97 0.48
C ARG A 7 -7.27 -9.80 0.03
N ILE A 8 -6.70 -8.78 -0.61
CA ILE A 8 -7.49 -7.65 -1.13
C ILE A 8 -8.54 -8.21 -2.09
N LYS A 9 -9.81 -8.27 -1.67
CA LYS A 9 -10.87 -9.05 -2.35
C LYS A 9 -11.44 -8.37 -3.61
N ALA A 10 -11.23 -7.06 -3.79
CA ALA A 10 -11.78 -6.29 -4.89
C ALA A 10 -10.68 -5.53 -5.64
N ILE A 11 -9.85 -6.26 -6.40
CA ILE A 11 -8.84 -5.69 -7.31
C ILE A 11 -8.97 -6.28 -8.71
N ASN A 12 -8.82 -5.44 -9.73
CA ASN A 12 -8.81 -5.87 -11.12
C ASN A 12 -7.44 -6.49 -11.51
N LYS A 13 -7.38 -7.14 -12.68
CA LYS A 13 -6.14 -7.80 -13.16
C LYS A 13 -4.94 -6.83 -13.28
N ARG A 14 -5.17 -5.57 -13.63
CA ARG A 14 -4.11 -4.55 -13.78
C ARG A 14 -3.55 -4.13 -12.42
N GLU A 15 -4.42 -3.89 -11.45
CA GLU A 15 -4.06 -3.57 -10.06
C GLU A 15 -3.32 -4.75 -9.43
N GLN A 16 -3.82 -5.97 -9.63
CA GLN A 16 -3.17 -7.19 -9.17
C GLN A 16 -1.75 -7.31 -9.72
N ALA A 17 -1.55 -7.06 -11.02
CA ALA A 17 -0.23 -7.12 -11.66
C ALA A 17 0.74 -6.04 -11.15
N ARG A 18 0.25 -4.89 -10.67
CA ARG A 18 1.08 -3.87 -10.02
C ARG A 18 1.44 -4.28 -8.59
N ILE A 19 0.46 -4.77 -7.83
CA ILE A 19 0.66 -5.23 -6.45
C ILE A 19 1.64 -6.41 -6.40
N THR A 20 1.57 -7.36 -7.33
CA THR A 20 2.51 -8.50 -7.37
C THR A 20 3.95 -8.10 -7.61
N LYS A 21 4.21 -6.93 -8.21
CA LYS A 21 5.58 -6.39 -8.34
C LYS A 21 6.12 -5.84 -7.02
N LEU A 22 5.25 -5.45 -6.09
CA LEU A 22 5.60 -4.92 -4.76
C LEU A 22 5.81 -6.06 -3.75
N ASN A 23 6.73 -6.97 -4.06
CA ASN A 23 6.93 -8.21 -3.32
C ASN A 23 8.04 -8.16 -2.25
N SER A 24 8.53 -6.96 -1.90
CA SER A 24 9.46 -6.77 -0.78
C SER A 24 9.29 -5.38 -0.15
N PRO A 25 9.64 -5.19 1.14
CA PRO A 25 9.59 -3.88 1.79
C PRO A 25 10.31 -2.78 1.01
N GLN A 26 11.49 -3.10 0.46
CA GLN A 26 12.29 -2.15 -0.32
C GLN A 26 11.58 -1.73 -1.62
N LYS A 27 10.85 -2.63 -2.28
CA LYS A 27 10.09 -2.26 -3.49
C LYS A 27 8.87 -1.42 -3.16
N ILE A 28 8.22 -1.67 -2.02
CA ILE A 28 7.11 -0.85 -1.51
C ILE A 28 7.62 0.56 -1.20
N GLN A 29 8.75 0.67 -0.50
CA GLN A 29 9.36 1.96 -0.19
C GLN A 29 9.75 2.71 -1.46
N LYS A 30 10.47 2.05 -2.39
CA LYS A 30 10.81 2.66 -3.69
C LYS A 30 9.59 3.15 -4.47
N PHE A 31 8.45 2.46 -4.39
CA PHE A 31 7.22 2.94 -5.00
C PHE A 31 6.71 4.21 -4.32
N LEU A 32 6.67 4.25 -2.99
CA LEU A 32 6.25 5.43 -2.22
C LEU A 32 7.18 6.64 -2.46
N ASP A 33 8.49 6.40 -2.55
CA ASP A 33 9.49 7.43 -2.84
C ASP A 33 9.35 7.99 -4.26
N SER A 34 8.83 7.18 -5.20
CA SER A 34 8.66 7.57 -6.61
C SER A 34 7.41 8.42 -6.88
N ILE A 35 6.45 8.44 -5.96
CA ILE A 35 5.19 9.16 -6.14
C ILE A 35 5.23 10.52 -5.44
N PRO A 36 4.64 11.57 -6.03
CA PRO A 36 4.61 12.89 -5.40
C PRO A 36 3.85 12.86 -4.08
N TYR A 37 4.40 13.59 -3.12
CA TYR A 37 3.76 13.88 -1.86
C TYR A 37 2.52 14.75 -2.10
N ASN A 38 1.36 14.32 -1.61
CA ASN A 38 0.11 15.07 -1.75
C ASN A 38 -0.16 15.94 -0.52
N SER A 39 -0.01 17.25 -0.62
CA SER A 39 -0.32 18.21 0.44
C SER A 39 -1.82 18.51 0.63
N ASN A 40 -2.69 17.96 -0.22
CA ASN A 40 -4.13 18.15 -0.10
C ASN A 40 -4.70 17.38 1.10
N THR A 41 -5.73 17.94 1.74
CA THR A 41 -6.46 17.38 2.89
C THR A 41 -7.31 16.12 2.59
N ILE A 42 -7.07 15.47 1.45
CA ILE A 42 -7.84 14.31 1.00
C ILE A 42 -7.06 13.03 1.33
N TYR A 43 -7.66 12.19 2.17
CA TYR A 43 -7.21 10.83 2.46
C TYR A 43 -7.55 9.87 1.32
N ARG A 44 -6.62 8.97 0.97
CA ARG A 44 -6.78 7.95 -0.08
C ARG A 44 -6.69 6.55 0.50
N CYS A 45 -7.63 5.71 0.11
CA CYS A 45 -7.50 4.28 0.33
C CYS A 45 -6.32 3.71 -0.48
N PRO A 46 -5.73 2.56 -0.09
CA PRO A 46 -4.59 1.96 -0.78
C PRO A 46 -4.78 1.78 -2.29
N LEU A 47 -5.99 1.48 -2.74
CA LEU A 47 -6.30 1.35 -4.16
C LEU A 47 -6.25 2.69 -4.90
N ARG A 48 -6.63 3.78 -4.25
CA ARG A 48 -6.47 5.14 -4.81
C ARG A 48 -5.02 5.56 -4.83
N VAL A 49 -4.21 5.24 -3.82
CA VAL A 49 -2.75 5.47 -3.85
C VAL A 49 -2.12 4.77 -5.06
N LEU A 50 -2.50 3.52 -5.33
CA LEU A 50 -2.02 2.79 -6.50
C LEU A 50 -2.44 3.43 -7.83
N LYS A 51 -3.68 3.92 -7.93
CA LYS A 51 -4.24 4.53 -9.15
C LYS A 51 -3.71 5.93 -9.40
N ASP A 52 -3.88 6.80 -8.41
CA ASP A 52 -3.58 8.22 -8.50
C ASP A 52 -2.06 8.45 -8.49
N GLN A 53 -1.30 7.50 -7.94
CA GLN A 53 0.14 7.61 -7.72
C GLN A 53 0.48 8.88 -6.94
N LYS A 54 -0.26 9.10 -5.85
CA LYS A 54 -0.06 10.21 -4.90
C LYS A 54 -0.40 9.72 -3.50
N ALA A 55 0.38 10.15 -2.51
CA ALA A 55 0.14 9.83 -1.11
C ALA A 55 0.67 10.94 -0.20
N HIS A 56 0.07 11.10 0.97
CA HIS A 56 0.70 11.76 2.12
C HIS A 56 1.14 10.71 3.16
N CYS A 57 1.75 11.13 4.28
CA CYS A 57 2.34 10.21 5.27
C CYS A 57 1.38 9.07 5.69
N PHE A 58 0.16 9.42 6.11
CA PHE A 58 -0.82 8.43 6.55
C PHE A 58 -1.33 7.52 5.41
N ASP A 59 -1.66 8.08 4.24
CA ASP A 59 -2.07 7.28 3.06
C ASP A 59 -0.98 6.28 2.66
N GLY A 60 0.29 6.73 2.67
CA GLY A 60 1.46 5.92 2.39
C GLY A 60 1.65 4.80 3.42
N ALA A 61 1.46 5.10 4.70
CA ALA A 61 1.54 4.12 5.78
C ALA A 61 0.44 3.04 5.64
N VAL A 62 -0.81 3.45 5.40
CA VAL A 62 -1.94 2.52 5.20
C VAL A 62 -1.74 1.69 3.92
N PHE A 63 -1.23 2.29 2.85
CA PHE A 63 -0.86 1.58 1.62
C PHE A 63 0.23 0.53 1.89
N ALA A 64 1.34 0.93 2.50
CA ALA A 64 2.44 0.02 2.81
C ALA A 64 1.97 -1.13 3.69
N ALA A 65 1.17 -0.85 4.72
CA ALA A 65 0.61 -1.86 5.59
C ALA A 65 -0.27 -2.86 4.82
N ALA A 66 -1.11 -2.40 3.90
CA ALA A 66 -1.94 -3.27 3.07
C ALA A 66 -1.11 -4.20 2.17
N ILE A 67 -0.04 -3.69 1.55
CA ILE A 67 0.82 -4.49 0.66
C ILE A 67 1.72 -5.44 1.45
N LEU A 68 2.33 -4.98 2.54
CA LEU A 68 3.11 -5.82 3.46
C LEU A 68 2.29 -7.01 3.98
N THR A 69 1.02 -6.76 4.28
CA THR A 69 0.05 -7.79 4.67
C THR A 69 -0.12 -8.84 3.54
N GLN A 70 -0.23 -8.41 2.27
CA GLN A 70 -0.33 -9.35 1.14
C GLN A 70 0.90 -10.24 0.97
N ILE A 71 2.09 -9.75 1.36
CA ILE A 71 3.35 -10.50 1.23
C ILE A 71 3.76 -11.22 2.53
N GLY A 72 2.84 -11.34 3.50
CA GLY A 72 2.98 -12.19 4.69
C GLY A 72 3.49 -11.50 5.96
N TYR A 73 3.70 -10.18 5.93
CA TYR A 73 4.13 -9.41 7.10
C TYR A 73 2.93 -9.01 7.96
N LYS A 74 3.19 -8.72 9.24
CA LYS A 74 2.22 -8.14 10.18
C LYS A 74 2.63 -6.71 10.54
N PRO A 75 2.42 -5.74 9.65
CA PRO A 75 2.86 -4.37 9.86
C PRO A 75 2.07 -3.69 10.98
N LEU A 76 2.72 -2.78 11.69
CA LEU A 76 2.12 -1.85 12.65
C LEU A 76 2.32 -0.43 12.10
N ILE A 77 1.33 0.43 12.33
CA ILE A 77 1.44 1.86 12.00
C ILE A 77 1.87 2.58 13.27
N LEU A 78 2.94 3.38 13.15
CA LEU A 78 3.39 4.30 14.18
C LEU A 78 2.92 5.71 13.80
N ASP A 79 2.35 6.42 14.77
CA ASP A 79 1.95 7.83 14.66
C ASP A 79 2.76 8.65 15.67
N LEU A 80 3.20 9.84 15.27
CA LEU A 80 4.15 10.69 16.01
C LEU A 80 3.61 12.12 16.18
#